data_AF-A0A9X6RPR9-F1
#
_entry.id   AF-A0A9X6RPR9-F1
#
_cell.length_a   1.000
_cell.length_b   1.000
_cell.length_c   1.000
_cell.angle_alpha   90.00
_cell.angle_beta   90.00
_cell.angle_gamma   90.00
#
_symmetry.space_group_name_H-M   'P 1'
#
loop_
_entity.id
_entity.type
_entity.pdbx_description
1 polymer ?
#
loop_
_entity_poly.entity_id
_entity_poly.type
_entity_poly.pdbx_seq_one_letter_code
_entity_poly.pdbx_strand_id
1 'polypeptide(L)'
;MDGTTIRFIRNLLEMTQTEFGELAGVHQLTVTRWENGVYAPNKDNVARIRKALGEEVLAKIDAFIYEQELKALKNSIKSQVSTRSTTKKKDNSNKSRISL
;
A
#
# COMPACT_ATOMS: atom_id res chain seq x y z
N MET A 1 2.76 2.83 -11.59
CA MET A 1 2.99 3.77 -10.47
C MET A 1 1.70 4.53 -10.26
N ASP A 2 1.10 4.37 -9.09
CA ASP A 2 -0.13 5.08 -8.71
C ASP A 2 0.17 6.18 -7.66
N GLY A 3 -0.87 6.87 -7.21
CA GLY A 3 -0.76 7.92 -6.20
C GLY A 3 -0.25 7.44 -4.84
N THR A 4 -0.55 6.19 -4.48
CA THR A 4 -0.09 5.59 -3.22
C THR A 4 1.41 5.34 -3.27
N THR A 5 1.91 4.80 -4.39
CA THR A 5 3.34 4.64 -4.65
C THR A 5 4.05 6.00 -4.61
N ILE A 6 3.50 7.03 -5.25
CA ILE A 6 4.08 8.38 -5.26
C ILE A 6 4.19 8.93 -3.83
N ARG A 7 3.11 8.87 -3.05
CA ARG A 7 3.12 9.34 -1.66
C ARG A 7 4.14 8.59 -0.81
N PHE A 8 4.23 7.27 -1.00
CA PHE A 8 5.19 6.44 -0.29
C PHE A 8 6.63 6.87 -0.61
N ILE A 9 7.00 6.94 -1.89
CA ILE A 9 8.34 7.37 -2.33
C ILE A 9 8.66 8.76 -1.80
N ARG A 10 7.73 9.71 -1.95
CA ARG A 10 7.92 11.08 -1.49
C ARG A 10 8.21 11.14 0.01
N ASN A 11 7.44 10.42 0.82
CA ASN A 11 7.65 10.38 2.27
C ASN A 11 8.94 9.64 2.65
N LEU A 12 9.30 8.57 1.93
CA LEU A 12 10.56 7.83 2.15
C LEU A 12 11.78 8.72 1.92
N LEU A 13 11.69 9.65 0.96
CA LEU A 13 12.73 10.62 0.63
C LEU A 13 12.60 11.94 1.40
N GLU A 14 11.66 12.02 2.36
CA GLU A 14 11.40 13.21 3.19
C GLU A 14 11.07 14.48 2.38
N MET A 15 10.46 14.32 1.20
CA MET A 15 10.14 15.42 0.30
C MET A 15 8.73 15.99 0.55
N THR A 16 8.58 17.30 0.38
CA THR A 16 7.28 17.96 0.22
C THR A 16 6.68 17.67 -1.16
N GLN A 17 5.38 17.92 -1.34
CA GLN A 17 4.73 17.77 -2.65
C GLN A 17 5.30 18.73 -3.71
N THR A 18 5.84 19.88 -3.27
CA THR A 18 6.51 20.85 -4.15
C THR A 18 7.82 20.29 -4.67
N GLU A 19 8.71 19.83 -3.79
CA GLU A 19 10.01 19.26 -4.17
C GLU A 19 9.84 18.02 -5.06
N PHE A 20 8.85 17.17 -4.75
CA PHE A 20 8.54 16.02 -5.60
C PHE A 20 8.02 16.46 -6.97
N GLY A 21 7.23 17.54 -7.03
CA GLY A 21 6.76 18.14 -8.28
C GLY A 21 7.93 18.62 -9.13
N GLU A 22 8.89 19.33 -8.54
CA GLU A 22 10.11 19.78 -9.20
C GLU A 22 10.92 18.59 -9.77
N LEU A 23 11.10 17.53 -8.97
CA LEU A 23 11.76 16.29 -9.41
C LEU A 23 11.03 15.63 -10.60
N ALA A 24 9.70 15.60 -10.56
CA ALA A 24 8.87 14.99 -11.60
C ALA A 24 8.64 15.92 -12.82
N GLY A 25 9.06 17.18 -12.74
CA GLY A 25 8.82 18.20 -13.76
C GLY A 25 7.35 18.61 -13.89
N VAL A 26 6.61 18.68 -12.78
CA VAL A 26 5.19 19.06 -12.73
C VAL A 26 4.90 20.02 -11.58
N HIS A 27 3.80 20.77 -11.68
CA HIS A 27 3.35 21.63 -10.59
C HIS A 27 2.91 20.81 -9.37
N GLN A 28 3.15 21.32 -8.15
CA GLN A 28 2.77 20.70 -6.85
C GLN A 28 1.32 20.17 -6.84
N LEU A 29 0.35 20.96 -7.32
CA LEU A 29 -1.06 20.57 -7.40
C LEU A 29 -1.30 19.27 -8.21
N THR A 30 -0.44 18.97 -9.19
CA THR A 30 -0.49 17.71 -9.94
C THR A 30 -0.16 16.53 -9.04
N VAL A 31 0.85 16.68 -8.19
CA VAL A 31 1.22 15.67 -7.18
C VAL A 31 0.09 15.48 -6.18
N THR A 32 -0.53 16.56 -5.69
CA THR A 32 -1.70 16.48 -4.81
C THR A 32 -2.84 15.66 -5.45
N ARG A 33 -3.14 15.91 -6.73
CA ARG A 33 -4.16 15.17 -7.48
C ARG A 33 -3.81 13.70 -7.66
N TRP A 34 -2.53 13.38 -7.92
CA TRP A 34 -2.07 12.00 -7.98
C TRP A 34 -2.26 11.29 -6.66
N GLU A 35 -1.75 11.86 -5.58
CA GLU A 35 -1.79 11.24 -4.25
C GLU A 35 -3.22 11.05 -3.71
N ASN A 36 -4.15 11.92 -4.12
CA ASN A 36 -5.56 11.82 -3.76
C ASN A 36 -6.37 10.93 -4.72
N GLY A 37 -5.73 10.31 -5.71
CA GLY A 37 -6.39 9.40 -6.65
C GLY A 37 -7.31 10.09 -7.66
N VAL A 38 -7.21 11.41 -7.81
CA VAL A 38 -8.01 12.17 -8.79
C VAL A 38 -7.60 11.80 -10.21
N TYR A 39 -6.28 11.69 -10.46
CA TYR A 39 -5.71 11.23 -11.71
C TYR A 39 -4.47 10.39 -11.44
N ALA A 40 -4.06 9.55 -12.39
CA ALA A 40 -2.78 8.86 -12.34
C ALA A 40 -1.71 9.62 -13.16
N PRO A 41 -0.41 9.50 -12.82
CA PRO A 41 0.66 9.98 -13.69
C PRO A 41 0.61 9.24 -15.05
N ASN A 42 0.70 9.99 -16.15
CA ASN A 42 0.84 9.40 -17.48
C ASN A 42 2.23 8.78 -17.69
N LYS A 43 2.44 8.11 -18.84
CA LYS A 43 3.71 7.43 -19.16
C LYS A 43 4.93 8.36 -19.09
N ASP A 44 4.82 9.58 -19.60
CA ASP A 44 5.93 10.54 -19.60
C ASP A 44 6.30 11.02 -18.20
N ASN A 45 5.29 11.25 -17.35
CA ASN A 45 5.51 11.57 -15.94
C ASN A 45 6.22 10.42 -15.22
N VAL A 46 5.77 9.18 -15.44
CA VAL A 46 6.42 7.99 -14.88
C VAL A 46 7.86 7.89 -15.36
N ALA A 47 8.13 8.11 -16.65
CA ALA A 47 9.49 8.07 -17.20
C ALA A 47 10.40 9.15 -16.58
N ARG A 48 9.90 10.36 -16.36
CA ARG A 48 10.65 11.43 -15.68
C ARG A 48 10.99 11.07 -14.24
N ILE A 49 10.02 10.59 -13.47
CA ILE A 49 10.23 10.14 -12.09
C ILE A 49 11.26 9.01 -12.05
N ARG A 50 11.13 8.02 -12.95
CA ARG A 50 12.08 6.90 -13.06
C ARG A 50 13.50 7.36 -13.36
N LYS A 51 13.64 8.26 -14.33
CA LYS A 51 14.94 8.83 -14.68
C LYS A 51 15.57 9.61 -13.53
N ALA A 52 14.77 10.39 -12.79
CA ALA A 52 15.27 11.22 -11.69
C ALA A 52 15.73 10.39 -10.48
N LEU A 53 15.03 9.29 -10.17
CA LEU A 53 15.35 8.43 -9.03
C LEU A 53 16.37 7.33 -9.35
N GLY A 54 16.45 6.92 -10.62
CA GLY A 54 17.28 5.81 -11.06
C GLY A 54 16.60 4.45 -10.85
N GLU A 55 16.87 3.52 -11.78
CA GLU A 55 16.25 2.20 -11.81
C GLU A 55 16.61 1.32 -10.61
N GLU A 56 17.85 1.42 -10.10
CA GLU A 56 18.29 0.65 -8.93
C GLU A 56 17.54 1.05 -7.65
N VAL A 57 17.39 2.35 -7.42
CA VAL A 57 16.67 2.89 -6.25
C VAL A 57 15.21 2.44 -6.29
N LEU A 58 14.59 2.52 -7.46
CA LEU A 58 13.21 2.09 -7.65
C LEU A 58 13.02 0.59 -7.46
N ALA A 59 13.95 -0.24 -7.93
CA ALA A 59 13.87 -1.68 -7.69
C ALA A 59 13.88 -2.02 -6.20
N LYS A 60 14.70 -1.31 -5.41
CA LYS A 60 14.74 -1.47 -3.94
C LYS A 60 13.44 -1.00 -3.28
N ILE A 61 12.88 0.11 -3.74
CA ILE A 61 11.59 0.64 -3.27
C ILE A 61 10.45 -0.34 -3.60
N ASP A 62 10.40 -0.85 -4.83
CA ASP A 62 9.37 -1.81 -5.29
C ASP A 62 9.44 -3.10 -4.46
N ALA A 63 10.65 -3.62 -4.22
CA ALA A 63 10.86 -4.79 -3.36
C ALA A 63 10.38 -4.55 -1.92
N PHE A 64 10.65 -3.38 -1.36
CA PHE A 64 10.20 -3.00 -0.03
C PHE A 64 8.66 -2.87 0.06
N ILE A 65 8.02 -2.21 -0.91
CA ILE A 65 6.56 -2.09 -0.97
C ILE A 65 5.92 -3.48 -0.98
N TYR A 66 6.42 -4.38 -1.83
CA TYR A 66 5.94 -5.75 -1.92
C TYR A 66 6.08 -6.53 -0.59
N GLU A 67 7.21 -6.41 0.09
CA GLU A 67 7.43 -7.04 1.40
C GLU A 67 6.41 -6.55 2.44
N GLN A 68 6.14 -5.25 2.47
CA GLN A 68 5.18 -4.64 3.39
C GLN A 68 3.73 -5.07 3.11
N GLU A 69 3.35 -5.17 1.84
CA GLU A 69 2.05 -5.69 1.41
C GLU A 69 1.85 -7.16 1.80
N LEU A 70 2.86 -8.01 1.56
CA LEU A 70 2.82 -9.41 1.98
C LEU A 70 2.70 -9.56 3.49
N LYS A 71 3.41 -8.73 4.25
CA LYS A 71 3.34 -8.72 5.72
C LYS A 71 1.94 -8.33 6.21
N ALA A 72 1.33 -7.31 5.61
CA ALA A 72 -0.03 -6.89 5.92
C ALA A 72 -1.06 -8.00 5.61
N LEU A 73 -0.93 -8.63 4.43
CA LEU A 73 -1.79 -9.74 4.02
C LEU A 73 -1.65 -10.94 4.97
N LYS A 74 -0.42 -11.34 5.32
CA LYS A 74 -0.15 -12.45 6.26
C LYS A 74 -0.78 -12.19 7.63
N ASN A 75 -0.68 -10.97 8.14
CA ASN A 75 -1.28 -10.58 9.42
C ASN A 75 -2.82 -10.65 9.35
N SER A 76 -3.42 -10.18 8.26
CA SER A 76 -4.86 -10.28 8.02
C SER A 76 -5.34 -11.73 7.99
N ILE A 77 -4.66 -12.59 7.23
CA ILE A 77 -4.97 -14.02 7.14
C ILE A 77 -4.84 -14.69 8.52
N LYS A 78 -3.77 -14.41 9.28
CA LYS A 78 -3.59 -14.95 10.64
C LYS A 78 -4.74 -14.56 11.57
N SER A 79 -5.21 -13.31 11.48
CA SER A 79 -6.38 -12.83 12.23
C SER A 79 -7.64 -13.61 11.85
N GLN A 80 -7.92 -13.76 10.55
CA GLN A 80 -9.09 -14.50 10.04
C GLN A 80 -9.08 -15.98 10.42
N VAL A 81 -7.91 -16.64 10.40
CA VAL A 81 -7.79 -18.05 10.81
C VAL A 81 -7.99 -18.22 12.32
N SER A 82 -7.54 -17.26 13.13
CA SER A 82 -7.68 -17.27 14.59
C SER A 82 -9.13 -17.01 15.06
N THR A 83 -9.90 -16.21 14.34
CA THR A 83 -11.33 -15.94 14.66
C THR A 83 -12.26 -17.07 14.23
N ARG A 84 -11.89 -17.83 13.19
CA ARG A 84 -12.67 -18.99 12.71
C ARG A 84 -12.60 -20.21 13.64
N SER A 85 -11.56 -20.32 14.47
CA SER A 85 -11.39 -21.43 15.42
C SER A 85 -12.12 -21.22 16.76
N THR A 86 -12.50 -19.99 17.13
CA THR A 86 -13.27 -19.71 18.36
C THR A 86 -14.78 -19.80 18.16
N THR A 87 -15.30 -19.52 16.96
CA THR A 87 -16.74 -19.63 16.64
C THR A 87 -17.23 -21.08 16.61
N LYS A 88 -16.36 -22.06 16.30
CA LYS A 88 -16.73 -23.49 16.26
C LYS A 88 -16.96 -24.11 17.65
N LYS A 89 -16.58 -23.45 18.75
CA LYS A 89 -16.69 -24.00 20.12
C LYS A 89 -18.01 -23.66 20.83
N LYS A 90 -18.78 -22.67 20.35
CA LYS A 90 -20.00 -22.21 21.04
C LYS A 90 -21.27 -22.97 20.64
N ASP A 91 -21.30 -23.61 19.47
CA ASP A 91 -22.47 -24.40 19.03
C ASP A 91 -22.55 -25.81 19.63
N ASN A 92 -21.45 -26.37 20.13
CA ASN A 92 -21.44 -27.74 20.67
C ASN A 92 -21.85 -27.84 22.15
N SER A 93 -22.05 -26.74 22.89
CA SER A 93 -22.45 -26.82 24.31
C SER A 93 -23.97 -26.79 24.54
N ASN A 94 -24.79 -26.55 23.51
CA ASN A 94 -26.25 -26.42 23.68
C ASN A 94 -27.04 -27.66 23.24
N LYS A 95 -26.40 -28.67 22.64
CA LYS A 95 -27.04 -29.94 22.24
C LYS A 95 -27.02 -31.05 23.30
N SER A 96 -26.33 -30.86 24.43
CA SER A 96 -26.17 -31.90 25.46
C SER A 96 -27.10 -31.75 26.67
N ARG A 97 -28.05 -30.80 26.66
CA ARG A 97 -29.03 -30.58 27.76
C ARG A 97 -30.44 -31.10 27.46
N ILE A 98 -30.66 -31.75 26.31
CA ILE A 98 -31.98 -32.27 25.93
C ILE A 98 -31.84 -33.75 25.53
N SER A 99 -31.74 -34.61 26.53
CA SER A 99 -32.06 -36.03 26.42
C SER A 99 -32.25 -36.55 27.84
N LEU A 100 -33.49 -36.37 28.33
CA LEU A 100 -34.08 -37.08 29.46
C LEU A 100 -34.41 -38.51 29.04
#